data_AF-A0A0F9R3A4-F1
#
_entry.id   AF-A0A0F9R3A4-F1
#
_cell.length_a   1.000
_cell.length_b   1.000
_cell.length_c   1.000
_cell.angle_alpha   90.00
_cell.angle_beta   90.00
_cell.angle_gamma   90.00
#
_symmetry.space_group_name_H-M   'P 1'
#
loop_
_entity.id
_entity.type
_entity.pdbx_description
1 polymer ?
#
loop_
_entity_poly.entity_id
_entity_poly.type
_entity_poly.pdbx_seq_one_letter_code
_entity_poly.pdbx_strand_id
1 'polypeptide(L)' 'MNLLIKKKLIIWLLLTLNLMFAFVIGFTIPLLESGSFYNLGFVMIPLLIVLNYIIIDRFHYYIKHNNDERSIEDAEI' A
#
# COMPACT_ATOMS: atom_id res chain seq x y z
N MET A 1 19.01 -3.90 -13.91
CA MET A 1 17.70 -4.36 -13.36
C MET A 1 16.64 -3.34 -13.77
N ASN A 2 15.62 -3.78 -14.50
CA ASN A 2 14.63 -2.92 -15.16
C ASN A 2 13.94 -1.98 -14.14
N LEU A 3 13.83 -0.68 -14.43
CA LEU A 3 13.30 0.33 -13.50
C LEU A 3 11.87 0.01 -13.05
N LEU A 4 11.06 -0.55 -13.96
CA LEU A 4 9.71 -1.04 -13.68
C LEU A 4 9.68 -2.17 -12.64
N ILE A 5 10.65 -3.08 -12.69
CA ILE A 5 10.76 -4.20 -11.74
C ILE A 5 11.11 -3.65 -10.36
N LYS A 6 12.04 -2.70 -10.26
CA LYS A 6 12.37 -2.04 -8.97
C LYS A 6 11.15 -1.36 -8.35
N LYS A 7 10.41 -0.55 -9.13
CA LYS A 7 9.20 0.14 -8.64
C LYS A 7 8.14 -0.86 -8.19
N LYS A 8 7.84 -1.88 -9.00
CA LYS A 8 6.88 -2.95 -8.65
C LYS A 8 7.26 -3.65 -7.35
N LEU A 9 8.54 -3.94 -7.15
CA LEU A 9 9.06 -4.60 -5.94
C LEU A 9 8.90 -3.71 -4.69
N ILE A 10 9.14 -2.40 -4.82
CA ILE A 10 8.91 -1.43 -3.73
C ILE A 10 7.43 -1.37 -3.33
N ILE A 11 6.50 -1.26 -4.29
CA ILE A 11 5.06 -1.26 -3.96
C ILE A 11 4.65 -2.58 -3.30
N TRP A 12 5.16 -3.71 -3.80
CA TRP A 12 4.86 -5.02 -3.23
C TRP A 12 5.39 -5.15 -1.79
N LEU A 13 6.56 -4.59 -1.51
CA LEU A 13 7.12 -4.48 -0.16
C LEU A 13 6.21 -3.62 0.75
N LEU A 14 5.78 -2.44 0.29
CA LEU A 14 4.87 -1.57 1.06
C LEU A 14 3.54 -2.26 1.37
N LEU A 15 2.98 -2.97 0.40
CA LEU A 15 1.72 -3.71 0.58
C LEU A 15 1.88 -4.81 1.62
N THR A 16 2.96 -5.59 1.53
CA THR A 16 3.27 -6.66 2.48
C THR A 16 3.47 -6.11 3.88
N LEU A 17 4.16 -4.98 4.00
CA LEU A 17 4.38 -4.30 5.29
C LEU A 17 3.04 -3.80 5.89
N ASN A 18 2.16 -3.21 5.07
CA ASN A 18 0.83 -2.78 5.50
C ASN A 18 -0.02 -3.96 5.99
N LEU A 19 0.06 -5.10 5.29
CA LEU A 19 -0.65 -6.32 5.69
C LEU A 19 -0.10 -6.90 7.00
N MET A 20 1.23 -6.86 7.17
CA MET A 20 1.89 -7.28 8.41
C MET A 20 1.45 -6.42 9.59
N PHE A 21 1.35 -5.10 9.42
CA PHE A 21 0.81 -4.21 10.44
C PHE A 21 -0.65 -4.51 10.75
N ALA A 22 -1.48 -4.71 9.72
CA ALA A 22 -2.89 -5.07 9.91
C ALA A 22 -3.04 -6.36 10.73
N PHE A 23 -2.21 -7.36 10.46
CA PHE A 23 -2.21 -8.62 11.21
C PHE A 23 -1.80 -8.43 12.67
N VAL A 24 -0.69 -7.72 12.94
CA VAL A 24 -0.23 -7.46 14.30
C VAL A 24 -1.25 -6.63 15.09
N ILE A 25 -1.86 -5.64 14.46
CA ILE A 25 -2.91 -4.82 15.07
C ILE A 25 -4.13 -5.68 15.40
N GLY A 26 -4.62 -6.48 14.45
CA GLY A 26 -5.76 -7.38 14.68
C GLY A 26 -5.49 -8.40 15.79
N PHE A 27 -4.26 -8.90 15.88
CA PHE A 27 -3.83 -9.82 16.94
C PHE A 27 -3.70 -9.16 18.31
N THR A 28 -3.30 -7.88 18.37
CA THR A 28 -3.05 -7.16 19.63
C THR A 28 -4.30 -6.49 20.20
N ILE A 29 -5.32 -6.20 19.38
CA ILE A 29 -6.57 -5.56 19.85
C ILE A 29 -7.25 -6.32 21.01
N PRO A 30 -7.41 -7.66 20.98
CA PRO A 30 -8.00 -8.41 22.09
C PRO A 30 -7.14 -8.45 23.35
N LEU A 31 -5.83 -8.19 23.21
CA LEU A 31 -4.85 -8.20 24.32
C LEU A 31 -4.73 -6.83 25.01
N LEU A 32 -5.26 -5.77 24.41
CA LEU A 32 -5.41 -4.49 25.10
C LEU A 32 -6.38 -4.70 26.26
N GLU A 33 -6.16 -4.03 27.39
CA GLU A 33 -6.93 -4.18 28.64
C GLU A 33 -7.89 -2.97 28.88
N SER A 34 -8.38 -2.32 27.81
CA SER A 34 -9.30 -1.18 27.91
C SER A 34 -10.74 -1.53 27.56
N GLY A 35 -11.75 -1.24 28.40
CA GLY A 35 -13.19 -1.52 28.12
C GLY A 35 -13.80 -0.98 26.80
N SER A 36 -12.99 -0.33 25.94
CA SER A 36 -13.33 0.27 24.64
C SER A 36 -12.58 -0.39 23.46
N PHE A 37 -12.06 -1.62 23.58
CA PHE A 37 -11.26 -2.30 22.54
C PHE A 37 -11.92 -2.30 21.14
N TYR A 38 -13.25 -2.45 21.10
CA TYR A 38 -14.05 -2.45 19.86
C TYR A 38 -13.97 -1.11 19.11
N ASN A 39 -13.92 0.02 19.80
CA ASN A 39 -13.82 1.34 19.18
C ASN A 39 -12.48 1.52 18.48
N LEU A 40 -11.42 0.93 19.04
CA LEU A 40 -10.07 1.00 18.51
C LEU A 40 -9.95 0.17 17.21
N GLY A 41 -10.48 -1.05 17.21
CA GLY A 41 -10.58 -1.87 16.00
C GLY A 41 -11.45 -1.22 14.91
N PHE A 42 -12.56 -0.60 15.31
CA PHE A 42 -13.46 0.10 14.39
C PHE A 42 -12.78 1.28 13.68
N VAL A 43 -11.83 1.96 14.31
CA VAL A 43 -11.06 3.05 13.68
C VAL A 43 -9.86 2.51 12.87
N MET A 44 -9.17 1.48 13.38
CA MET A 44 -7.98 0.94 12.73
C MET A 44 -8.27 0.20 11.43
N ILE A 45 -9.35 -0.57 11.35
CA ILE A 45 -9.70 -1.33 10.14
C ILE A 45 -9.94 -0.41 8.93
N PRO A 46 -10.80 0.64 9.02
CA PRO A 46 -10.97 1.59 7.92
C PRO A 46 -9.67 2.30 7.54
N LEU A 47 -8.85 2.67 8.52
CA LEU A 47 -7.58 3.34 8.27
C LEU A 47 -6.63 2.47 7.44
N LEU A 48 -6.55 1.16 7.76
CA LEU A 48 -5.74 0.19 7.02
C LEU A 48 -6.24 0.00 5.58
N ILE A 49 -7.57 -0.01 5.38
CA ILE A 49 -8.20 -0.09 4.05
C ILE A 49 -7.87 1.16 3.22
N VAL A 50 -8.03 2.35 3.79
CA VAL A 50 -7.69 3.62 3.12
C VAL A 50 -6.22 3.68 2.76
N LEU A 51 -5.33 3.26 3.68
CA LEU A 51 -3.90 3.21 3.41
C LEU A 51 -3.58 2.24 2.28
N ASN A 52 -4.24 1.09 2.23
CA ASN A 52 -4.10 0.13 1.13
C ASN A 52 -4.51 0.75 -0.22
N TYR A 53 -5.65 1.45 -0.23
CA TYR A 53 -6.15 2.16 -1.40
C TYR A 53 -5.18 3.24 -1.89
N ILE A 54 -4.63 4.07 -1.00
CA ILE A 54 -3.66 5.11 -1.35
C ILE A 54 -2.39 4.51 -1.97
N ILE A 55 -1.91 3.37 -1.46
CA ILE A 55 -0.74 2.67 -2.02
C ILE A 55 -1.03 2.20 -3.45
N ILE A 56 -2.23 1.66 -3.71
CA ILE A 56 -2.65 1.19 -5.03
C ILE A 56 -2.86 2.35 -6.01
N ASP A 57 -3.52 3.43 -5.58
CA ASP A 57 -3.75 4.61 -6.40
C ASP A 57 -2.42 5.24 -6.85
N ARG A 58 -1.50 5.41 -5.89
CA ARG A 58 -0.15 5.90 -6.18
C ARG A 58 0.62 4.96 -7.11
N PHE A 59 0.44 3.64 -6.98
CA PHE A 59 1.03 2.67 -7.91
C PHE A 59 0.49 2.84 -9.34
N HIS A 60 -0.82 2.98 -9.48
CA HIS A 60 -1.47 3.17 -10.78
C HIS A 60 -0.98 4.46 -11.44
N TYR A 61 -0.88 5.54 -10.67
CA TYR A 61 -0.30 6.81 -11.14
C TYR A 61 1.13 6.63 -11.65
N TYR A 62 2.00 5.95 -10.89
CA TYR A 62 3.39 5.73 -11.30
C TYR A 62 3.53 4.83 -12.52
N ILE A 63 2.69 3.81 -12.69
CA ILE A 63 2.72 2.97 -13.90
C ILE A 63 2.27 3.77 -15.12
N LYS A 64 1.19 4.55 -15.01
CA LYS A 64 0.65 5.32 -16.12
C LYS A 64 1.66 6.35 -16.62
N HIS A 65 2.27 7.10 -15.70
CA HIS A 65 3.24 8.14 -16.07
C HIS A 65 4.51 7.58 -16.73
N ASN A 66 4.99 6.42 -16.27
CA ASN A 66 6.17 5.77 -16.86
C ASN A 66 5.90 5.17 -18.26
N ASN A 67 4.65 4.82 -18.58
CA ASN A 67 4.28 4.34 -19.92
C ASN A 67 4.20 5.50 -20.91
N ASP A 68 3.72 6.66 -20.47
CA ASP A 68 3.68 7.88 -21.30
C ASP A 68 5.11 8.35 -21.64
N GLU A 69 6.05 8.38 -20.68
CA GLU A 69 7.45 8.74 -20.94
C GLU A 69 8.13 7.81 -21.96
N ARG A 70 7.94 6.48 -21.84
CA ARG A 70 8.50 5.52 -22.81
C ARG A 70 7.94 5.70 -24.22
N SER A 71 6.64 5.99 -24.33
CA SER A 71 6.01 6.18 -25.64
C SER A 71 6.53 7.41 -26.39
N ILE A 72 7.08 8.39 -25.67
CA ILE A 72 7.68 9.60 -26.24
C ILE A 72 9.14 9.32 -26.66
N GLU A 73 9.93 8.66 -25.81
CA GLU A 73 11.30 8.24 -26.18
C GLU A 73 11.33 7.28 -27.38
N ASP A 74 10.37 6.35 -27.47
CA ASP A 74 10.28 5.41 -28.60
C ASP A 74 9.76 6.07 -29.90
N ALA A 75 9.16 7.27 -29.82
CA ALA A 75 8.65 8.01 -30.97
C ALA A 75 9.65 9.03 -31.56
N GLU A 76 10.72 9.36 -30.83
CA GLU A 76 11.80 10.26 -31.28
C GLU A 76 12.98 9.52 -31.94
N ILE A 77 12.94 8.19 -32.07
CA ILE A 77 13.97 7.35 -32.72
C ILE A 77 13.54 6.93 -34.13
#